data_AF-A0A842F493-F1
#
_entry.id   AF-A0A842F493-F1
#
_cell.length_a   1.000
_cell.length_b   1.000
_cell.length_c   1.000
_cell.angle_alpha   90.00
_cell.angle_beta   90.00
_cell.angle_gamma   90.00
#
_symmetry.space_group_name_H-M   'P 1'
#
loop_
_entity.id
_entity.type
_entity.pdbx_description
1 polymer ?
#
loop_
_entity_poly.entity_id
_entity_poly.type
_entity_poly.pdbx_seq_one_letter_code
_entity_poly.pdbx_strand_id
1 'polypeptide(L)'
;MENRELKKLYKILKKKNKVIFLEEEERILEYRGQRYTSYYQLEKVMGINRKTIQYRHEVKGLPLEEVPDFSAGNAIDRFGDKRIIHVSCKKKTLANWNEVIEYPENPQLHFSGSDPEKTAISIEKYQKWLEDAPEVLILRERYIQQIRFQELQESEKSKYFYASTYHEEAKTTAEKAIEIVNEILNERGND
;
A
#
# COMPACT_ATOMS: atom_id res chain seq x y z
N MET A 1 42.91 6.05 21.43
CA MET A 1 42.38 4.70 21.12
C MET A 1 41.09 4.35 21.86
N GLU A 2 40.60 5.19 22.78
CA GLU A 2 39.45 4.91 23.68
C GLU A 2 38.08 4.85 22.98
N ASN A 3 37.94 5.41 21.78
CA ASN A 3 36.63 5.59 21.13
C ASN A 3 36.05 4.28 20.53
N ARG A 4 36.90 3.27 20.24
CA ARG A 4 36.45 1.97 19.69
C ARG A 4 35.91 1.04 20.77
N GLU A 5 36.49 1.07 21.96
CA GLU A 5 36.05 0.25 23.09
C GLU A 5 34.75 0.79 23.69
N LEU A 6 34.62 2.12 23.80
CA LEU A 6 33.38 2.79 24.18
C LEU A 6 32.22 2.44 23.24
N LYS A 7 32.44 2.40 21.92
CA LYS A 7 31.40 2.01 20.95
C LYS A 7 31.00 0.53 21.07
N LYS A 8 31.93 -0.36 21.41
CA LYS A 8 31.62 -1.78 21.66
C LYS A 8 30.82 -1.96 22.95
N LEU A 9 31.23 -1.29 24.03
CA LEU A 9 30.49 -1.25 25.30
C LEU A 9 29.08 -0.68 25.13
N TYR A 10 28.93 0.40 24.37
CA TYR A 10 27.63 1.01 24.05
C TYR A 10 26.69 0.07 23.29
N LYS A 11 27.25 -0.72 22.35
CA LYS A 11 26.48 -1.70 21.57
C LYS A 11 26.09 -2.94 22.41
N ILE A 12 26.94 -3.33 23.37
CA ILE A 12 26.67 -4.41 24.33
C ILE A 12 25.59 -3.99 25.34
N LEU A 13 25.65 -2.75 25.85
CA LEU A 13 24.64 -2.18 26.76
C LEU A 13 23.28 -2.01 26.07
N LYS A 14 23.27 -1.52 24.82
CA LYS A 14 22.04 -1.37 24.01
C LYS A 14 21.35 -2.69 23.67
N LYS A 15 22.11 -3.80 23.62
CA LYS A 15 21.58 -5.14 23.34
C LYS A 15 21.06 -5.86 24.59
N LYS A 16 21.47 -5.41 25.80
CA LYS A 16 21.15 -6.10 27.07
C LYS A 16 20.08 -5.44 27.92
N ASN A 17 19.83 -4.13 27.84
CA ASN A 17 18.75 -3.52 28.62
C ASN A 17 18.03 -2.39 27.88
N LYS A 18 16.71 -2.55 27.81
CA LYS A 18 15.71 -1.51 27.58
C LYS A 18 15.92 -0.44 28.66
N VAL A 19 15.72 0.83 28.28
CA VAL A 19 15.62 2.01 29.15
C VAL A 19 16.96 2.67 29.52
N ILE A 20 17.22 3.81 28.88
CA ILE A 20 17.92 4.93 29.51
C ILE A 20 16.94 6.10 29.41
N PHE A 21 16.23 6.35 30.51
CA PHE A 21 15.57 7.62 30.77
C PHE A 21 16.66 8.68 30.78
N LEU A 22 16.71 9.51 29.75
CA LEU A 22 17.38 10.80 29.81
C LEU A 22 16.35 11.75 30.43
N GLU A 23 16.67 12.25 31.62
CA GLU A 23 16.08 13.40 32.32
C GLU A 23 14.91 14.06 31.56
N GLU A 24 13.71 13.51 31.72
CA GLU A 24 12.50 14.24 31.33
C GLU A 24 12.36 15.35 32.37
N GLU A 25 12.70 16.59 31.98
CA GLU A 25 12.18 17.77 32.66
C GLU A 25 10.71 17.48 32.98
N GLU A 26 10.33 17.45 34.26
CA GLU A 26 8.95 17.24 34.64
C GLU A 26 8.13 18.35 33.96
N ARG A 27 7.48 18.02 32.83
CA ARG A 27 6.64 18.96 32.10
C ARG A 27 5.42 19.21 32.96
N ILE A 28 5.54 20.19 33.85
CA ILE A 28 4.43 20.69 34.64
C ILE A 28 3.51 21.44 33.68
N LEU A 29 2.31 20.89 33.49
CA LEU A 29 1.27 21.46 32.66
C LEU A 29 0.33 22.25 33.58
N GLU A 30 0.20 23.56 33.36
CA GLU A 30 -0.70 24.40 34.15
C GLU A 30 -2.03 24.61 33.40
N TYR A 31 -3.15 24.32 34.06
CA TYR A 31 -4.50 24.53 33.54
C TYR A 31 -5.43 25.01 34.64
N ARG A 32 -6.03 26.20 34.48
CA ARG A 32 -6.90 26.86 35.47
C ARG A 32 -6.26 27.00 36.86
N GLY A 33 -4.97 27.32 36.88
CA GLY A 33 -4.20 27.49 38.13
C GLY A 33 -3.86 26.19 38.87
N GLN A 34 -4.14 25.02 38.29
CA GLN A 34 -3.73 23.71 38.83
C GLN A 34 -2.60 23.10 37.99
N ARG A 35 -1.69 22.40 38.67
CA ARG A 35 -0.53 21.74 38.06
C ARG A 35 -0.82 20.28 37.79
N TYR A 36 -0.52 19.85 36.58
CA TYR A 36 -0.69 18.48 36.11
C TYR A 36 0.65 17.95 35.63
N THR A 37 0.94 16.69 35.95
CA THR A 37 2.20 16.04 35.57
C THR A 37 2.09 15.31 34.23
N SER A 38 0.89 15.18 33.68
CA SER A 38 0.65 14.43 32.45
C SER A 38 -0.60 14.88 31.71
N TYR A 39 -0.58 14.81 30.36
CA TYR A 39 -1.77 14.96 29.53
C TYR A 39 -2.88 13.95 29.84
N TYR A 40 -2.55 12.82 30.48
CA TYR A 40 -3.58 11.87 30.93
C TYR A 40 -4.45 12.44 32.06
N GLN A 41 -3.86 13.22 32.97
CA GLN A 41 -4.63 13.90 34.02
C GLN A 41 -5.50 15.01 33.41
N LEU A 42 -4.96 15.76 32.44
CA LEU A 42 -5.72 16.75 31.70
C LEU A 42 -6.88 16.14 30.91
N GLU A 43 -6.73 14.94 30.34
CA GLU A 43 -7.84 14.24 29.69
C GLU A 43 -9.02 13.98 30.64
N LYS A 44 -8.75 13.68 31.92
CA LYS A 44 -9.80 13.48 32.93
C LYS A 44 -10.48 14.77 33.35
N VAL A 45 -9.73 15.87 33.40
CA VAL A 45 -10.26 17.18 33.83
C VAL A 45 -10.99 17.90 32.69
N MET A 46 -10.42 17.86 31.48
CA MET A 46 -10.95 18.55 30.30
C MET A 46 -11.98 17.70 29.54
N GLY A 47 -12.00 16.38 29.73
CA GLY A 47 -12.84 15.48 28.93
C GLY A 47 -12.45 15.38 27.45
N ILE A 48 -11.25 15.86 27.10
CA ILE A 48 -10.69 15.85 25.74
C ILE A 48 -9.66 14.74 25.65
N ASN A 49 -9.61 14.02 24.53
CA ASN A 49 -8.63 12.96 24.32
C ASN A 49 -7.19 13.50 24.46
N ARG A 50 -6.35 12.80 25.24
CA ARG A 50 -4.95 13.20 25.51
C ARG A 50 -4.14 13.55 24.27
N LYS A 51 -4.33 12.82 23.15
CA LYS A 51 -3.60 13.07 21.90
C LYS A 51 -3.98 14.42 21.29
N THR A 52 -5.24 14.80 21.42
CA THR A 52 -5.75 16.08 20.93
C THR A 52 -5.21 17.24 21.75
N ILE A 53 -5.13 17.08 23.08
CA ILE A 53 -4.53 18.07 23.98
C ILE A 53 -3.05 18.26 23.62
N GLN A 54 -2.30 17.16 23.54
CA GLN A 54 -0.88 17.19 23.21
C GLN A 54 -0.61 17.86 21.85
N TYR A 55 -1.36 17.51 20.80
CA TYR A 55 -1.19 18.12 19.49
C TYR A 55 -1.47 19.63 19.51
N ARG A 56 -2.51 20.07 20.22
CA ARG A 56 -2.85 21.51 20.29
C ARG A 56 -1.83 22.30 21.12
N HIS A 57 -1.36 21.73 22.22
CA HIS A 57 -0.37 22.36 23.09
C HIS A 57 1.04 22.37 22.47
N GLU A 58 1.55 21.22 22.04
CA GLU A 58 2.95 21.09 21.59
C GLU A 58 3.13 21.45 20.12
N VAL A 59 2.18 21.10 19.26
CA VAL A 59 2.33 21.28 17.80
C VAL A 59 1.75 22.61 17.34
N LYS A 60 0.61 23.01 17.90
CA LYS A 60 -0.03 24.31 17.57
C LYS A 60 0.37 25.45 18.51
N GLY A 61 1.07 25.17 19.60
CA GLY A 61 1.51 26.18 20.56
C GLY A 61 0.38 26.88 21.30
N LEU A 62 -0.81 26.27 21.36
CA LEU A 62 -1.95 26.86 22.07
C LEU A 62 -1.77 26.66 23.58
N PRO A 63 -1.89 27.72 24.39
CA PRO A 63 -1.88 27.56 25.84
C PRO A 63 -3.06 26.69 26.27
N LEU A 64 -2.87 25.87 27.30
CA LEU A 64 -3.85 24.88 27.73
C LEU A 64 -5.21 25.51 28.09
N GLU A 65 -5.21 26.75 28.56
CA GLU A 65 -6.40 27.51 28.93
C GLU A 65 -7.25 27.93 27.71
N GLU A 66 -6.62 28.10 26.55
CA GLU A 66 -7.29 28.45 25.30
C GLU A 66 -7.62 27.22 24.45
N VAL A 67 -7.29 26.01 24.92
CA VAL A 67 -7.71 24.78 24.24
C VAL A 67 -9.23 24.74 24.32
N PRO A 68 -9.95 24.86 23.18
CA PRO A 68 -11.40 24.90 23.22
C PRO A 68 -11.92 23.57 23.77
N ASP A 69 -12.93 23.62 24.63
CA ASP A 69 -13.76 22.50 25.12
C ASP A 69 -14.56 21.85 23.97
N PHE A 70 -14.01 21.83 22.77
CA PHE A 70 -14.58 21.13 21.63
C PHE A 70 -14.23 19.65 21.74
N SER A 71 -14.93 18.96 22.65
CA SER A 71 -15.28 17.57 22.41
C SER A 71 -16.23 17.58 21.23
N ALA A 72 -15.77 17.06 20.09
CA ALA A 72 -16.66 16.85 18.98
C ALA A 72 -17.85 16.01 19.50
N GLY A 73 -19.09 16.48 19.33
CA GLY A 73 -20.29 15.87 19.91
C GLY A 73 -20.41 14.37 19.60
N ASN A 74 -21.40 13.68 20.17
CA ASN A 74 -21.57 12.26 19.89
C ASN A 74 -21.55 12.02 18.37
N ALA A 75 -20.95 10.91 17.93
CA ALA A 75 -20.85 10.62 16.49
C ALA A 75 -22.23 10.66 15.82
N ILE A 76 -23.26 10.28 16.56
CA ILE A 76 -24.68 10.37 16.18
C ILE A 76 -25.10 11.83 15.89
N ASP A 77 -24.70 12.79 16.71
CA ASP A 77 -25.04 14.20 16.47
C ASP A 77 -24.25 14.79 15.30
N ARG A 78 -23.00 14.35 15.12
CA ARG A 78 -22.11 14.86 14.06
C ARG A 78 -22.38 14.26 12.68
N PHE A 79 -22.77 12.99 12.63
CA PHE A 79 -22.92 12.23 11.40
C PHE A 79 -24.37 11.78 11.17
N GLY A 80 -25.31 12.16 12.04
CA GLY A 80 -26.66 11.61 12.16
C GLY A 80 -26.62 10.21 12.81
N ASP A 81 -27.79 9.65 13.16
CA ASP A 81 -27.94 8.24 13.59
C ASP A 81 -27.71 7.23 12.43
N LYS A 82 -26.77 7.59 11.56
CA LYS A 82 -26.09 6.66 10.68
C LYS A 82 -25.08 5.96 11.57
N ARG A 83 -25.57 4.99 12.36
CA ARG A 83 -24.78 3.79 12.73
C ARG A 83 -23.80 3.58 11.62
N ILE A 84 -22.48 3.64 11.87
CA ILE A 84 -21.44 3.51 10.84
C ILE A 84 -21.93 2.43 9.88
N ILE A 85 -22.52 2.87 8.76
CA ILE A 85 -22.87 1.97 7.69
C ILE A 85 -21.47 1.83 7.12
N HIS A 86 -20.73 0.82 7.61
CA HIS A 86 -19.72 0.17 6.77
C HIS A 86 -20.35 0.18 5.41
N VAL A 87 -19.77 0.93 4.47
CA VAL A 87 -20.36 1.19 3.17
C VAL A 87 -20.51 -0.17 2.51
N SER A 88 -21.63 -0.83 2.79
CA SER A 88 -22.09 -1.98 2.08
C SER A 88 -22.48 -1.37 0.77
N CYS A 89 -21.65 -1.58 -0.24
CA CYS A 89 -21.92 -1.28 -1.63
C CYS A 89 -23.42 -1.42 -1.86
N LYS A 90 -24.04 -0.30 -2.29
CA LYS A 90 -25.46 -0.26 -2.59
C LYS A 90 -25.82 -1.51 -3.39
N LYS A 91 -26.81 -2.26 -2.89
CA LYS A 91 -27.44 -3.40 -3.57
C LYS A 91 -28.05 -2.92 -4.89
N LYS A 92 -27.22 -2.79 -5.93
CA LYS A 92 -27.62 -3.28 -7.25
C LYS A 92 -27.85 -4.77 -7.05
N THR A 93 -29.02 -5.25 -7.48
CA THR A 93 -29.44 -6.66 -7.60
C THR A 93 -28.49 -7.69 -6.99
N LEU A 94 -28.99 -8.53 -6.07
CA LEU A 94 -28.38 -9.78 -5.64
C LEU A 94 -28.08 -10.66 -6.89
N ALA A 95 -27.04 -10.33 -7.64
CA ALA A 95 -26.29 -11.31 -8.39
C ALA A 95 -25.69 -12.23 -7.33
N ASN A 96 -25.66 -13.53 -7.58
CA ASN A 96 -25.01 -14.52 -6.73
C ASN A 96 -23.56 -14.11 -6.42
N TRP A 97 -23.33 -13.35 -5.34
CA TRP A 97 -21.99 -13.03 -4.83
C TRP A 97 -21.28 -14.28 -4.27
N ASN A 98 -21.97 -15.42 -4.24
CA ASN A 98 -21.46 -16.70 -3.76
C ASN A 98 -20.83 -17.56 -4.85
N GLU A 99 -20.97 -17.18 -6.13
CA GLU A 99 -20.19 -17.82 -7.19
C GLU A 99 -18.83 -17.12 -7.23
N VAL A 100 -17.86 -17.69 -6.52
CA VAL A 100 -16.45 -17.37 -6.76
C VAL A 100 -16.18 -17.83 -8.19
N ILE A 101 -16.12 -16.88 -9.13
CA ILE A 101 -15.69 -17.18 -10.49
C ILE A 101 -14.19 -17.45 -10.40
N GLU A 102 -13.83 -18.72 -10.24
CA GLU A 102 -12.44 -19.18 -10.32
C GLU A 102 -12.00 -19.06 -11.77
N TYR A 103 -11.28 -17.98 -12.07
CA TYR A 103 -10.67 -17.83 -13.37
C TYR A 103 -9.49 -18.79 -13.49
N PRO A 104 -9.32 -19.45 -14.65
CA PRO A 104 -8.16 -20.29 -14.89
C PRO A 104 -6.88 -19.47 -14.71
N GLU A 105 -5.89 -20.05 -14.05
CA GLU A 105 -4.59 -19.40 -13.85
C GLU A 105 -3.98 -18.98 -15.20
N ASN A 106 -3.41 -17.78 -15.25
CA ASN A 106 -2.77 -17.26 -16.46
C ASN A 106 -1.57 -18.15 -16.83
N PRO A 107 -1.55 -18.79 -18.01
CA PRO A 107 -0.45 -19.63 -18.42
C PRO A 107 0.82 -18.80 -18.62
N GLN A 108 1.94 -19.31 -18.11
CA GLN A 108 3.24 -18.67 -18.32
C GLN A 108 3.65 -18.76 -19.79
N LEU A 109 3.80 -17.59 -20.42
CA LEU A 109 4.42 -17.48 -21.73
C LEU A 109 5.92 -17.76 -21.63
N HIS A 110 6.40 -18.68 -22.46
CA HIS A 110 7.81 -18.99 -22.58
C HIS A 110 8.29 -18.61 -23.97
N PHE A 111 9.07 -17.55 -24.07
CA PHE A 111 9.74 -17.20 -25.32
C PHE A 111 11.22 -17.50 -25.17
N SER A 112 11.66 -18.66 -25.67
CA SER A 112 13.08 -19.00 -25.73
C SER A 112 13.50 -19.27 -27.16
N GLY A 113 14.57 -18.59 -27.60
CA GLY A 113 15.22 -18.90 -28.87
C GLY A 113 15.89 -20.28 -28.89
N SER A 114 16.16 -20.87 -27.71
CA SER A 114 16.78 -22.20 -27.61
C SER A 114 15.80 -23.33 -27.90
N ASP A 115 14.51 -23.14 -27.56
CA ASP A 115 13.48 -24.18 -27.61
C ASP A 115 12.23 -23.66 -28.35
N PRO A 116 12.23 -23.66 -29.70
CA PRO A 116 11.13 -23.13 -30.49
C PRO A 116 9.84 -23.94 -30.30
N GLU A 117 9.93 -25.26 -30.13
CA GLU A 117 8.77 -26.12 -29.88
C GLU A 117 8.05 -25.75 -28.58
N LYS A 118 8.81 -25.55 -27.50
CA LYS A 118 8.27 -25.15 -26.20
C LYS A 118 7.63 -23.77 -26.27
N THR A 119 8.21 -22.88 -27.06
CA THR A 119 7.68 -21.54 -27.31
C THR A 119 6.32 -21.63 -28.02
N ALA A 120 6.23 -22.38 -29.11
CA ALA A 120 4.98 -22.59 -29.85
C ALA A 120 3.87 -23.18 -28.96
N ILE A 121 4.18 -24.22 -28.18
CA ILE A 121 3.22 -24.84 -27.24
C ILE A 121 2.74 -23.83 -26.19
N SER A 122 3.63 -22.96 -25.69
CA SER A 122 3.24 -21.96 -24.69
C SER A 122 2.35 -20.86 -25.27
N ILE A 123 2.60 -20.45 -26.52
CA ILE A 123 1.79 -19.47 -27.25
C ILE A 123 0.39 -20.04 -27.50
N GLU A 124 0.31 -21.27 -28.01
CA GLU A 124 -0.97 -21.94 -28.28
C GLU A 124 -1.83 -22.06 -27.01
N LYS A 125 -1.21 -22.44 -25.88
CA LYS A 125 -1.90 -22.49 -24.58
C LYS A 125 -2.40 -21.12 -24.13
N TYR A 126 -1.61 -20.07 -24.35
CA TYR A 126 -1.95 -18.71 -23.96
C TYR A 126 -3.06 -18.13 -24.84
N GLN A 127 -3.01 -18.36 -26.16
CA GLN A 127 -4.07 -17.99 -27.10
C GLN A 127 -5.39 -18.67 -26.74
N LYS A 128 -5.37 -20.00 -26.54
CA LYS A 128 -6.55 -20.74 -26.11
C LYS A 128 -7.14 -20.22 -24.79
N TRP A 129 -6.28 -19.87 -23.83
CA TRP A 129 -6.74 -19.27 -22.57
C TRP A 129 -7.42 -17.92 -22.79
N LEU A 130 -6.89 -17.08 -23.68
CA LEU A 130 -7.49 -15.81 -24.04
C LEU A 130 -8.81 -15.98 -24.82
N GLU A 131 -8.90 -16.97 -25.69
CA GLU A 131 -10.14 -17.34 -26.42
C GLU A 131 -11.27 -17.80 -25.49
N ASP A 132 -10.94 -18.46 -24.37
CA ASP A 132 -11.93 -18.89 -23.38
C ASP A 132 -12.21 -17.79 -22.33
N ALA A 133 -11.36 -16.77 -22.22
CA ALA A 133 -11.45 -15.74 -21.19
C ALA A 133 -12.54 -14.68 -21.49
N PRO A 134 -13.22 -14.14 -20.47
CA PRO A 134 -14.08 -12.97 -20.63
C PRO A 134 -13.25 -11.73 -20.98
N GLU A 135 -13.86 -10.79 -21.70
CA GLU A 135 -13.22 -9.55 -22.18
C GLU A 135 -12.51 -8.76 -21.07
N VAL A 136 -13.10 -8.69 -19.87
CA VAL A 136 -12.51 -8.01 -18.71
C VAL A 136 -11.14 -8.57 -18.32
N LEU A 137 -10.93 -9.89 -18.44
CA LEU A 137 -9.64 -10.51 -18.16
C LEU A 137 -8.62 -10.20 -19.25
N ILE A 138 -9.05 -10.18 -20.51
CA ILE A 138 -8.18 -9.86 -21.64
C ILE A 138 -7.69 -8.42 -21.53
N LEU A 139 -8.59 -7.48 -21.22
CA LEU A 139 -8.25 -6.07 -20.97
C LEU A 139 -7.30 -5.91 -19.79
N ARG A 140 -7.52 -6.65 -18.70
CA ARG A 140 -6.62 -6.67 -17.54
C ARG A 140 -5.24 -7.18 -17.93
N GLU A 141 -5.16 -8.26 -18.69
CA GLU A 141 -3.90 -8.87 -19.10
C GLU A 141 -3.11 -7.91 -20.00
N ARG A 142 -3.79 -7.27 -20.97
CA ARG A 142 -3.21 -6.20 -21.79
C ARG A 142 -2.56 -5.12 -20.93
N TYR A 143 -3.28 -4.64 -19.92
CA TYR A 143 -2.81 -3.60 -19.02
C TYR A 143 -1.58 -4.04 -18.21
N ILE A 144 -1.57 -5.26 -17.69
CA ILE A 144 -0.43 -5.84 -16.96
C ILE A 144 0.82 -5.89 -17.86
N GLN A 145 0.69 -6.40 -19.08
CA GLN A 145 1.83 -6.50 -20.00
C GLN A 145 2.32 -5.11 -20.45
N GLN A 146 1.42 -4.14 -20.65
CA GLN A 146 1.77 -2.75 -20.96
C GLN A 146 2.56 -2.09 -19.84
N ILE A 147 2.12 -2.21 -18.58
CA ILE A 147 2.88 -1.71 -17.43
C ILE A 147 4.26 -2.35 -17.41
N ARG A 148 4.33 -3.67 -17.52
CA ARG A 148 5.60 -4.40 -17.48
C ARG A 148 6.56 -3.92 -18.57
N PHE A 149 6.07 -3.74 -19.79
CA PHE A 149 6.89 -3.22 -20.89
C PHE A 149 7.36 -1.79 -20.61
N GLN A 150 6.50 -0.92 -20.09
CA GLN A 150 6.85 0.45 -19.72
C GLN A 150 7.91 0.48 -18.60
N GLU A 151 7.75 -0.31 -17.54
CA GLU A 151 8.72 -0.43 -16.45
C GLU A 151 10.09 -0.88 -16.96
N LEU A 152 10.13 -1.83 -17.91
CA LEU A 152 11.37 -2.26 -18.56
C LEU A 152 12.01 -1.10 -19.34
N GLN A 153 11.25 -0.36 -20.13
CA GLN A 153 11.76 0.82 -20.86
C GLN A 153 12.22 1.95 -19.94
N GLU A 154 11.54 2.15 -18.80
CA GLU A 154 11.94 3.16 -17.81
C GLU A 154 13.23 2.76 -17.10
N SER A 155 13.40 1.46 -16.81
CA SER A 155 14.62 0.93 -16.22
C SER A 155 15.85 1.15 -17.11
N GLU A 156 15.70 1.09 -18.44
CA GLU A 156 16.76 1.39 -19.41
C GLU A 156 17.28 2.82 -19.31
N LYS A 157 16.45 3.76 -18.83
CA LYS A 157 16.82 5.17 -18.64
C LYS A 157 17.62 5.41 -17.36
N SER A 158 17.74 4.40 -16.48
CA SER A 158 18.48 4.52 -15.23
C SER A 158 19.98 4.60 -15.46
N LYS A 159 20.66 5.46 -14.69
CA LYS A 159 22.14 5.56 -14.69
C LYS A 159 22.82 4.23 -14.31
N TYR A 160 22.12 3.37 -13.60
CA TYR A 160 22.61 2.07 -13.14
C TYR A 160 22.12 0.90 -14.00
N PHE A 161 21.55 1.17 -15.16
CA PHE A 161 21.11 0.12 -16.06
C PHE A 161 22.32 -0.59 -16.68
N TYR A 162 22.30 -1.92 -16.60
CA TYR A 162 23.22 -2.78 -17.31
C TYR A 162 22.41 -3.64 -18.27
N ALA A 163 22.69 -3.52 -19.57
CA ALA A 163 22.06 -4.36 -20.58
C ALA A 163 22.34 -5.83 -20.26
N SER A 164 21.28 -6.63 -20.15
CA SER A 164 21.37 -8.05 -19.87
C SER A 164 20.45 -8.81 -20.83
N THR A 165 20.83 -10.03 -21.18
CA THR A 165 20.02 -10.91 -22.02
C THR A 165 18.62 -11.12 -21.42
N TYR A 166 18.54 -11.27 -20.09
CA TYR A 166 17.27 -11.40 -19.38
C TYR A 166 16.34 -10.19 -19.54
N HIS A 167 16.90 -8.98 -19.59
CA HIS A 167 16.11 -7.76 -19.78
C HIS A 167 15.55 -7.67 -21.19
N GLU A 168 16.36 -7.97 -22.20
CA GLU A 168 15.94 -8.00 -23.61
C GLU A 168 14.90 -9.11 -23.87
N GLU A 169 15.11 -10.29 -23.29
CA GLU A 169 14.14 -11.40 -23.31
C GLU A 169 12.82 -11.01 -22.64
N ALA A 170 12.85 -10.35 -21.48
CA ALA A 170 11.64 -9.90 -20.80
C ALA A 170 10.87 -8.84 -21.61
N LYS A 171 11.58 -7.95 -22.30
CA LYS A 171 11.00 -6.92 -23.15
C LYS A 171 10.32 -7.52 -24.38
N THR A 172 11.03 -8.38 -25.10
CA THR A 172 10.47 -9.10 -26.26
C THR A 172 9.30 -10.00 -25.88
N THR A 173 9.35 -10.61 -24.69
CA THR A 173 8.25 -11.39 -24.13
C THR A 173 7.01 -10.54 -23.89
N ALA A 174 7.16 -9.39 -23.24
CA ALA A 174 6.04 -8.48 -22.97
C ALA A 174 5.45 -7.89 -24.26
N GLU A 175 6.31 -7.53 -25.22
CA GLU A 175 5.91 -7.01 -26.54
C GLU A 175 5.07 -8.04 -27.31
N LYS A 176 5.57 -9.27 -27.46
CA LYS A 176 4.82 -10.36 -28.13
C LYS A 176 3.51 -10.70 -27.43
N ALA A 177 3.49 -10.68 -26.09
CA ALA A 177 2.27 -10.91 -25.33
C ALA A 177 1.20 -9.84 -25.62
N ILE A 178 1.61 -8.56 -25.73
CA ILE A 178 0.72 -7.45 -26.09
C ILE A 178 0.19 -7.63 -27.51
N GLU A 179 1.04 -8.03 -28.47
CA GLU A 179 0.63 -8.33 -29.85
C GLU A 179 -0.47 -9.38 -29.89
N ILE A 180 -0.25 -10.55 -29.28
CA ILE A 180 -1.24 -11.65 -29.22
C ILE A 180 -2.57 -11.17 -28.60
N VAL A 181 -2.51 -10.42 -27.49
CA VAL A 181 -3.72 -9.92 -26.82
C VAL A 181 -4.48 -8.93 -27.70
N ASN A 182 -3.78 -8.06 -28.42
CA ASN A 182 -4.42 -7.12 -29.34
C ASN A 182 -5.04 -7.83 -30.55
N GLU A 183 -4.39 -8.88 -31.08
CA GLU A 183 -4.93 -9.72 -32.15
C GLU A 183 -6.28 -10.32 -31.73
N ILE A 184 -6.34 -10.96 -30.55
CA ILE A 184 -7.57 -11.60 -30.05
C ILE A 184 -8.67 -10.57 -29.76
N LEU A 185 -8.32 -9.39 -29.22
CA LEU A 185 -9.30 -8.31 -29.03
C LEU A 185 -9.86 -7.79 -30.36
N ASN A 186 -9.02 -7.70 -31.40
CA ASN A 186 -9.45 -7.28 -32.72
C ASN A 186 -10.34 -8.33 -33.40
N GLU A 187 -10.03 -9.61 -33.24
CA GLU A 187 -10.87 -10.71 -33.75
C GLU A 187 -12.26 -10.67 -33.11
N ARG A 188 -12.33 -10.51 -31.77
CA ARG A 188 -13.61 -10.42 -31.05
C ARG A 188 -14.39 -9.14 -31.27
N GLY A 189 -13.72 -8.04 -31.61
CA GLY A 189 -14.35 -6.74 -31.87
C GLY A 189 -14.93 -6.61 -33.28
N ASN A 190 -14.66 -7.56 -34.17
CA ASN A 190 -15.18 -7.62 -35.54
C ASN A 190 -16.41 -8.53 -35.70
N ASP A 191 -16.87 -9.19 -34.63
CA ASP A 191 -18.14 -9.92 -34.53
C ASP A 191 -19.26 -9.04 -33.94
#